data_AF-A0A2G1VWT5-F1
#
_entry.id   AF-A0A2G1VWT5-F1
#
_cell.length_a   1.000
_cell.length_b   1.000
_cell.length_c   1.000
_cell.angle_alpha   90.00
_cell.angle_beta   90.00
_cell.angle_gamma   90.00
#
_symmetry.space_group_name_H-M   'P 1'
#
loop_
_entity.id
_entity.type
_entity.pdbx_description
1 polymer ?
#
loop_
_entity_poly.entity_id
_entity_poly.type
_entity_poly.pdbx_seq_one_letter_code
_entity_poly.pdbx_strand_id
1 'polypeptide(L)'
;MPRDPLDQLHSIRFRKPGIGSKSVLNPDQEKDFSRFLINALGPDVFVISTGLGLDVYYTYKQNCSAFITKNLWLFQETQENNRPVMLTEENHGRDVLNYFGTVVNTLVSYPLLLLSCCKKFMKQYHGIPHKSRLHILLYSSFQYHLHGLITDAKVPYVEKIKKLLNESDALDFEKFGDHEKLVNQYRKSQNLN
;
A
#
# COMPACT_ATOMS: atom_id res chain seq x y z
N MET A 1 2.53 20.12 -21.13
CA MET A 1 1.93 18.77 -21.19
C MET A 1 1.37 18.43 -19.81
N PRO A 2 0.15 17.88 -19.69
CA PRO A 2 -0.29 17.36 -18.40
C PRO A 2 0.62 16.17 -18.05
N ARG A 3 1.33 16.25 -16.92
CA ARG A 3 2.16 15.13 -16.41
C ARG A 3 1.25 13.95 -16.09
N ASP A 4 1.70 12.72 -16.35
CA ASP A 4 0.95 11.52 -15.97
C ASP A 4 0.72 11.61 -14.45
N PRO A 5 -0.52 11.52 -13.96
CA PRO A 5 -0.81 11.56 -12.52
C PRO A 5 -0.04 10.50 -11.73
N LEU A 6 0.41 9.44 -12.39
CA LEU A 6 1.28 8.42 -11.81
C LEU A 6 2.71 8.93 -11.56
N ASP A 7 3.22 9.92 -12.29
CA ASP A 7 4.60 10.43 -12.14
C ASP A 7 4.86 11.04 -10.75
N GLN A 8 3.81 11.40 -10.03
CA GLN A 8 3.87 11.96 -8.67
C GLN A 8 3.60 10.91 -7.58
N LEU A 9 3.38 9.66 -7.96
CA LEU A 9 3.15 8.56 -7.02
C LEU A 9 4.49 8.07 -6.49
N HIS A 10 4.58 7.97 -5.17
CA HIS A 10 5.76 7.48 -4.49
C HIS A 10 5.37 6.46 -3.43
N SER A 11 6.26 5.50 -3.18
CA SER A 11 6.17 4.65 -2.01
C SER A 11 7.52 4.48 -1.34
N ILE A 12 7.47 4.31 -0.03
CA ILE A 12 8.60 3.84 0.77
C ILE A 12 8.10 2.72 1.68
N ARG A 13 8.84 1.62 1.69
CA ARG A 13 8.63 0.54 2.65
C ARG A 13 9.79 0.46 3.62
N PHE A 14 9.40 0.28 4.88
CA PHE A 14 10.28 0.03 5.99
C PHE A 14 10.17 -1.42 6.46
N ARG A 15 11.31 -2.11 6.61
CA ARG A 15 11.38 -3.46 7.20
C ARG A 15 12.48 -3.52 8.25
N LYS A 16 12.24 -4.28 9.32
CA LYS A 16 13.30 -4.66 10.24
C LYS A 16 13.97 -5.94 9.71
N PRO A 17 15.31 -6.07 9.82
CA PRO A 17 16.01 -7.29 9.45
C PRO A 17 15.65 -8.43 10.41
N GLY A 18 15.61 -9.66 9.89
CA GLY A 18 15.37 -10.88 10.65
C GLY A 18 13.94 -11.44 10.56
N ILE A 19 13.84 -12.76 10.56
CA ILE A 19 12.56 -13.51 10.55
C ILE A 19 11.89 -13.36 11.92
N GLY A 20 10.63 -12.92 11.95
CA GLY A 20 9.85 -12.75 13.19
C GLY A 20 9.96 -11.36 13.85
N SER A 21 10.51 -10.37 13.15
CA SER A 21 10.68 -9.02 13.71
C SER A 21 9.33 -8.37 14.08
N LYS A 22 9.26 -7.79 15.29
CA LYS A 22 8.14 -6.95 15.75
C LYS A 22 7.81 -5.88 14.70
N SER A 23 6.52 -5.54 14.55
CA SER A 23 6.06 -4.46 13.67
C SER A 23 6.95 -3.21 13.74
N VAL A 24 7.12 -2.50 12.62
CA VAL A 24 7.90 -1.26 12.58
C VAL A 24 7.34 -0.25 13.57
N LEU A 25 6.01 -0.08 13.55
CA LEU A 25 5.22 0.72 14.49
C LEU A 25 4.09 -0.14 15.06
N ASN A 26 3.71 0.08 16.31
CA ASN A 26 2.46 -0.43 16.85
C ASN A 26 1.25 0.36 16.27
N PRO A 27 -0.01 -0.07 16.50
CA PRO A 27 -1.17 0.58 15.90
C PRO A 27 -1.34 2.08 16.24
N ASP A 28 -1.02 2.49 17.46
CA ASP A 28 -1.14 3.89 17.88
C ASP A 28 -0.04 4.75 17.26
N GLN A 29 1.20 4.25 17.25
CA GLN A 29 2.34 4.87 16.57
C GLN A 29 2.11 5.03 15.07
N GLU A 30 1.53 4.02 14.41
CA GLU A 30 1.18 4.09 12.99
C GLU A 30 0.13 5.17 12.71
N LYS A 31 -0.87 5.29 13.58
CA LYS A 31 -1.91 6.32 13.48
C LYS A 31 -1.33 7.72 13.65
N ASP A 32 -0.45 7.91 14.63
CA ASP A 32 0.20 9.20 14.88
C ASP A 32 1.18 9.56 13.77
N PHE A 33 1.92 8.58 13.25
CA PHE A 33 2.80 8.78 12.09
C PHE A 33 2.01 9.14 10.83
N SER A 34 0.90 8.45 10.56
CA SER A 34 -0.02 8.78 9.46
C SER A 34 -0.53 10.21 9.57
N ARG A 35 -1.00 10.62 10.76
CA ARG A 35 -1.46 12.00 11.00
C ARG A 35 -0.34 13.03 10.80
N PHE A 36 0.87 12.74 11.28
CA PHE A 36 2.03 13.59 11.09
C PHE A 36 2.35 13.79 9.61
N LEU A 37 2.40 12.71 8.83
CA LEU A 37 2.67 12.80 7.39
C LEU A 37 1.57 13.53 6.64
N ILE A 38 0.30 13.31 6.99
CA ILE A 38 -0.83 14.04 6.40
C ILE A 38 -0.71 15.55 6.67
N ASN A 39 -0.33 15.93 7.89
CA ASN A 39 -0.14 17.34 8.25
C ASN A 39 1.07 17.97 7.52
N ALA A 40 2.12 17.19 7.26
CA ALA A 40 3.36 17.68 6.64
C ALA A 40 3.32 17.70 5.11
N LEU A 41 2.69 16.70 4.48
CA LEU A 41 2.72 16.45 3.04
C LEU A 41 1.37 16.69 2.35
N GLY A 42 0.30 16.81 3.13
CA GLY A 42 -1.07 16.94 2.64
C GLY A 42 -1.87 15.64 2.73
N PRO A 43 -3.15 15.65 2.33
CA PRO A 43 -4.07 14.53 2.52
C PRO A 43 -3.79 13.32 1.63
N ASP A 44 -2.94 13.46 0.61
CA ASP A 44 -2.56 12.39 -0.32
C ASP A 44 -1.46 11.51 0.26
N VAL A 45 -1.71 10.92 1.43
CA VAL A 45 -0.82 9.99 2.12
C VAL A 45 -1.62 8.80 2.64
N PHE A 46 -1.11 7.59 2.42
CA PHE A 46 -1.66 6.36 2.94
C PHE A 46 -0.55 5.52 3.59
N VAL A 47 -0.66 5.30 4.91
CA VAL A 47 0.29 4.52 5.71
C VAL A 47 -0.36 3.22 6.13
N ILE A 48 0.30 2.08 5.93
CA ILE A 48 -0.21 0.78 6.37
C ILE A 48 0.91 -0.17 6.81
N SER A 49 0.81 -0.71 8.03
CA SER A 49 1.63 -1.87 8.43
C SER A 49 1.02 -3.18 7.94
N THR A 50 1.84 -3.99 7.26
CA THR A 50 1.47 -5.28 6.64
C THR A 50 1.93 -6.51 7.45
N GLY A 51 2.48 -6.31 8.64
CA GLY A 51 3.13 -7.39 9.44
C GLY A 51 4.47 -7.84 8.87
N LEU A 52 4.69 -7.68 7.56
CA LEU A 52 5.96 -7.86 6.86
C LEU A 52 6.73 -6.54 6.65
N GLY A 53 6.20 -5.42 7.17
CA GLY A 53 6.78 -4.08 7.02
C GLY A 53 5.74 -2.99 7.22
N LEU A 54 6.22 -1.74 7.15
CA LEU A 54 5.39 -0.54 7.12
C LEU A 54 5.53 0.09 5.73
N ASP A 55 4.42 0.19 5.03
CA ASP A 55 4.35 0.78 3.69
C ASP A 55 3.74 2.18 3.79
N VAL A 56 4.37 3.16 3.15
CA VAL A 56 3.87 4.53 3.02
C VAL A 56 3.74 4.83 1.54
N TYR A 57 2.54 5.22 1.12
CA TYR A 57 2.22 5.64 -0.24
C TYR A 57 1.83 7.11 -0.19
N TYR A 58 2.29 7.91 -1.13
CA TYR A 58 1.95 9.33 -1.17
C TYR A 58 2.02 9.88 -2.59
N THR A 59 1.23 10.92 -2.85
CA THR A 59 1.32 11.69 -4.08
C THR A 59 1.94 13.05 -3.79
N TYR A 60 3.09 13.34 -4.39
CA TYR A 60 3.75 14.62 -4.22
C TYR A 60 4.60 14.98 -5.44
N LYS A 61 4.91 16.27 -5.63
CA LYS A 61 5.71 16.70 -6.79
C LYS A 61 7.17 16.24 -6.73
N GLN A 62 7.65 15.86 -5.55
CA GLN A 62 9.03 15.50 -5.26
C GLN A 62 9.04 14.25 -4.38
N ASN A 63 10.09 13.45 -4.50
CA ASN A 63 10.31 12.33 -3.59
C ASN A 63 10.60 12.86 -2.18
N CYS A 64 9.75 12.49 -1.21
CA CYS A 64 9.87 12.85 0.20
C CYS A 64 10.42 11.70 1.06
N SER A 65 10.96 10.64 0.47
CA SER A 65 11.46 9.45 1.17
C SER A 65 12.48 9.78 2.27
N ALA A 66 13.42 10.69 2.00
CA ALA A 66 14.40 11.13 2.97
C ALA A 66 13.76 11.82 4.19
N PHE A 67 12.74 12.65 3.94
CA PHE A 67 11.96 13.29 5.01
C PHE A 67 11.19 12.25 5.83
N ILE A 68 10.51 11.32 5.18
CA ILE A 68 9.71 10.27 5.84
C ILE A 68 10.64 9.38 6.69
N THR A 69 11.76 8.93 6.13
CA THR A 69 12.77 8.11 6.81
C THR A 69 13.36 8.82 8.01
N LYS A 70 13.74 10.10 7.84
CA LYS A 70 14.32 10.91 8.92
C LYS A 70 13.35 11.16 10.07
N ASN A 71 12.04 11.13 9.85
CA ASN A 71 11.05 11.41 10.90
C ASN A 71 10.39 10.16 11.48
N LEU A 72 10.56 8.97 10.87
CA LEU A 72 9.97 7.73 11.36
C LEU A 72 10.36 7.40 12.81
N TRP A 73 11.60 7.69 13.20
CA TRP A 73 12.11 7.39 14.55
C TRP A 73 11.36 8.14 15.66
N LEU A 74 10.75 9.29 15.37
CA LEU A 74 9.96 10.06 16.34
C LEU A 74 8.76 9.26 16.87
N PHE A 75 8.33 8.23 16.13
CA PHE A 75 7.20 7.37 16.45
C PHE A 75 7.64 6.00 16.94
N GLN A 76 8.95 5.78 17.10
CA GLN A 76 9.51 4.53 17.63
C GLN A 76 9.89 4.75 19.10
N GLU A 77 9.53 3.81 19.97
CA GLU A 77 9.88 3.83 21.41
C GLU A 77 11.40 3.64 21.68
N THR A 78 12.23 3.54 20.64
CA THR A 78 13.67 3.30 20.77
C THR A 78 14.44 4.59 21.06
N GLN A 79 15.23 4.56 22.15
CA GLN A 79 16.25 5.54 22.48
C GLN A 79 17.15 5.83 21.27
N GLU A 80 17.57 7.08 21.12
CA GLU A 80 18.27 7.58 19.92
C GLU A 80 19.56 6.80 19.56
N ASN A 81 20.19 6.17 20.56
CA ASN A 81 21.41 5.36 20.44
C ASN A 81 21.18 3.89 20.05
N ASN A 82 19.93 3.39 20.03
CA ASN A 82 19.57 2.00 19.71
C ASN A 82 18.63 1.93 18.50
N ARG A 83 18.88 2.75 17.48
CA ARG A 83 18.09 2.72 16.24
C ARG A 83 18.30 1.36 15.55
N PRO A 84 17.24 0.54 15.39
CA PRO A 84 17.38 -0.70 14.64
C PRO A 84 17.76 -0.36 13.20
N VAL A 85 18.71 -1.13 12.64
CA VAL A 85 18.97 -1.07 11.19
C VAL A 85 17.65 -1.33 10.48
N MET A 86 17.24 -0.42 9.60
CA MET A 86 16.02 -0.55 8.81
C MET A 86 16.39 -0.76 7.36
N LEU A 87 15.76 -1.75 6.73
CA LEU A 87 15.77 -1.89 5.29
C LEU A 87 14.70 -0.98 4.71
N THR A 88 15.09 -0.15 3.75
CA THR A 88 14.22 0.80 3.07
C THR A 88 14.16 0.47 1.58
N GLU A 89 12.96 0.30 1.05
CA GLU A 89 12.71 0.10 -0.37
C GLU A 89 11.86 1.27 -0.88
N GLU A 90 12.36 2.00 -1.87
CA GLU A 90 11.69 3.18 -2.45
C GLU A 90 11.25 2.88 -3.88
N ASN A 91 10.02 3.26 -4.22
CA ASN A 91 9.50 3.13 -5.58
C ASN A 91 8.83 4.43 -6.03
N HIS A 92 8.84 4.67 -7.34
CA HIS A 92 8.30 5.88 -7.94
C HIS A 92 7.46 5.57 -9.17
N GLY A 93 6.51 6.45 -9.47
CA GLY A 93 5.74 6.31 -10.69
C GLY A 93 4.92 5.04 -10.71
N ARG A 94 4.98 4.37 -11.85
CA ARG A 94 4.31 3.09 -12.10
C ARG A 94 4.89 1.94 -11.29
N ASP A 95 6.15 2.02 -10.87
CA ASP A 95 6.80 0.97 -10.08
C ASP A 95 6.16 0.81 -8.70
N VAL A 96 5.49 1.85 -8.20
CA VAL A 96 4.71 1.77 -6.96
C VAL A 96 3.59 0.73 -7.06
N LEU A 97 2.90 0.65 -8.21
CA LEU A 97 1.81 -0.31 -8.41
C LEU A 97 2.35 -1.73 -8.64
N ASN A 98 3.45 -1.87 -9.38
CA ASN A 98 4.15 -3.15 -9.54
C ASN A 98 4.62 -3.70 -8.19
N TYR A 99 5.18 -2.81 -7.37
CA TYR A 99 5.59 -3.12 -6.02
C TYR A 99 4.42 -3.53 -5.13
N PHE A 100 3.32 -2.76 -5.18
CA PHE A 100 2.11 -3.07 -4.42
C PHE A 100 1.60 -4.49 -4.73
N GLY A 101 1.56 -4.88 -6.01
CA GLY A 101 1.24 -6.25 -6.42
C GLY A 101 2.21 -7.30 -5.87
N THR A 102 3.51 -6.99 -5.84
CA THR A 102 4.54 -7.87 -5.25
C THR A 102 4.30 -8.09 -3.75
N VAL A 103 3.94 -7.04 -3.02
CA VAL A 103 3.60 -7.14 -1.59
C VAL A 103 2.38 -8.01 -1.37
N VAL A 104 1.31 -7.79 -2.13
CA VAL A 104 0.09 -8.58 -2.04
C VAL A 104 0.36 -10.05 -2.36
N ASN A 105 1.14 -10.34 -3.41
CA ASN A 105 1.56 -11.69 -3.76
C ASN A 105 2.41 -12.34 -2.65
N THR A 106 3.30 -11.59 -2.01
CA THR A 106 4.10 -12.10 -0.88
C THR A 106 3.22 -12.48 0.30
N LEU A 107 2.16 -11.72 0.57
CA LEU A 107 1.21 -12.01 1.64
C LEU A 107 0.42 -13.31 1.41
N VAL A 108 0.27 -13.77 0.16
CA VAL A 108 -0.41 -15.04 -0.17
C VAL A 108 0.26 -16.23 0.51
N SER A 109 1.58 -16.20 0.62
CA SER A 109 2.35 -17.22 1.34
C SER A 109 2.08 -17.22 2.86
N TYR A 110 1.40 -16.20 3.39
CA TYR A 110 1.08 -16.01 4.80
C TYR A 110 -0.42 -15.75 5.02
N PRO A 111 -1.27 -16.79 5.00
CA PRO A 111 -2.73 -16.69 4.94
C PRO A 111 -3.39 -15.79 6.00
N LEU A 112 -2.92 -15.89 7.25
CA LEU A 112 -3.44 -15.10 8.37
C LEU A 112 -2.98 -13.64 8.29
N LEU A 113 -1.76 -13.38 7.82
CA LEU A 113 -1.26 -12.03 7.58
C LEU A 113 -2.02 -11.38 6.42
N LEU A 114 -2.25 -12.10 5.32
CA LEU A 114 -3.08 -11.63 4.22
C LEU A 114 -4.47 -11.21 4.72
N LEU A 115 -5.17 -12.08 5.45
CA LEU A 115 -6.51 -11.77 5.96
C LEU A 115 -6.50 -10.55 6.89
N SER A 116 -5.50 -10.43 7.76
CA SER A 116 -5.33 -9.27 8.65
C SER A 116 -5.08 -7.97 7.86
N CYS A 117 -4.20 -8.03 6.86
CA CYS A 117 -3.94 -6.94 5.93
C CYS A 117 -5.20 -6.50 5.19
N CYS A 118 -5.97 -7.45 4.65
CA CYS A 118 -7.22 -7.13 3.96
C CYS A 118 -8.18 -6.38 4.89
N LYS A 119 -8.44 -6.91 6.09
CA LYS A 119 -9.32 -6.25 7.06
C LYS A 119 -8.84 -4.84 7.40
N LYS A 120 -7.55 -4.67 7.63
CA LYS A 120 -6.96 -3.39 7.99
C LYS A 120 -7.05 -2.38 6.84
N PHE A 121 -6.66 -2.78 5.64
CA PHE A 121 -6.70 -1.94 4.45
C PHE A 121 -8.12 -1.47 4.15
N MET A 122 -9.09 -2.38 4.15
CA MET A 122 -10.51 -2.06 3.91
C MET A 122 -11.07 -1.13 4.99
N LYS A 123 -10.80 -1.44 6.27
CA LYS A 123 -11.23 -0.60 7.40
C LYS A 123 -10.66 0.81 7.29
N GLN A 124 -9.38 0.92 6.94
CA GLN A 124 -8.72 2.22 6.80
C GLN A 124 -9.27 3.00 5.60
N TYR A 125 -9.42 2.36 4.44
CA TYR A 125 -10.00 2.99 3.24
C TYR A 125 -11.43 3.48 3.46
N HIS A 126 -12.29 2.67 4.08
CA HIS A 126 -13.66 3.08 4.42
C HIS A 126 -13.73 4.16 5.49
N GLY A 127 -12.75 4.20 6.39
CA GLY A 127 -12.63 5.24 7.41
C GLY A 127 -12.18 6.61 6.89
N ILE A 128 -11.80 6.73 5.61
CA ILE A 128 -11.37 8.01 5.01
C ILE A 128 -12.61 8.80 4.57
N PRO A 129 -12.88 9.98 5.15
CA PRO A 129 -14.07 10.78 4.82
C PRO A 129 -14.08 11.29 3.37
N HIS A 130 -12.92 11.70 2.86
CA HIS A 130 -12.77 12.21 1.50
C HIS A 130 -11.67 11.43 0.77
N LYS A 131 -12.08 10.54 -0.13
CA LYS A 131 -11.17 9.71 -0.91
C LYS A 131 -10.53 10.53 -2.01
N SER A 132 -9.23 10.74 -1.88
CA SER A 132 -8.43 11.32 -2.95
C SER A 132 -8.12 10.30 -4.05
N ARG A 133 -7.51 10.78 -5.15
CA ARG A 133 -7.10 9.92 -6.26
C ARG A 133 -6.12 8.83 -5.84
N LEU A 134 -5.22 9.11 -4.88
CA LEU A 134 -4.31 8.11 -4.33
C LEU A 134 -5.09 6.97 -3.67
N HIS A 135 -6.04 7.30 -2.81
CA HIS A 135 -6.84 6.33 -2.07
C HIS A 135 -7.60 5.41 -3.00
N ILE A 136 -8.28 5.98 -3.99
CA ILE A 136 -9.04 5.22 -4.99
C ILE A 136 -8.09 4.33 -5.78
N LEU A 137 -6.93 4.84 -6.23
CA LEU A 137 -5.95 4.07 -6.98
C LEU A 137 -5.42 2.86 -6.20
N LEU A 138 -5.00 3.06 -4.95
CA LEU A 138 -4.52 1.96 -4.10
C LEU A 138 -5.62 0.94 -3.85
N TYR A 139 -6.85 1.40 -3.64
CA TYR A 139 -7.99 0.53 -3.40
C TYR A 139 -8.34 -0.31 -4.64
N SER A 140 -8.43 0.30 -5.81
CA SER A 140 -8.67 -0.41 -7.07
C SER A 140 -7.56 -1.40 -7.38
N SER A 141 -6.29 -1.04 -7.16
CA SER A 141 -5.15 -1.95 -7.32
C SER A 141 -5.24 -3.13 -6.35
N PHE A 142 -5.60 -2.87 -5.09
CA PHE A 142 -5.82 -3.90 -4.08
C PHE A 142 -6.93 -4.88 -4.45
N GLN A 143 -8.08 -4.37 -4.89
CA GLN A 143 -9.19 -5.20 -5.36
C GLN A 143 -8.77 -6.03 -6.59
N TYR A 144 -8.06 -5.44 -7.56
CA TYR A 144 -7.58 -6.14 -8.74
C TYR A 144 -6.68 -7.33 -8.38
N HIS A 145 -5.69 -7.12 -7.51
CA HIS A 145 -4.80 -8.17 -7.07
C HIS A 145 -5.53 -9.24 -6.24
N LEU A 146 -6.41 -8.85 -5.32
CA LEU A 146 -7.22 -9.81 -4.56
C LEU A 146 -8.15 -10.64 -5.45
N HIS A 147 -8.76 -10.03 -6.46
CA HIS A 147 -9.64 -10.74 -7.37
C HIS A 147 -8.88 -11.78 -8.20
N GLY A 148 -7.71 -11.41 -8.74
CA GLY A 148 -6.82 -12.36 -9.43
C GLY A 148 -6.42 -13.54 -8.53
N LEU A 149 -6.09 -13.24 -7.27
CA LEU A 149 -5.76 -14.24 -6.26
C LEU A 149 -6.92 -15.20 -5.92
N ILE A 150 -8.15 -14.69 -5.87
CA ILE A 150 -9.36 -15.50 -5.66
C ILE A 150 -9.62 -16.41 -6.86
N THR A 151 -9.51 -15.88 -8.07
CA THR A 151 -9.79 -16.60 -9.32
C THR A 151 -8.77 -17.72 -9.58
N ASP A 152 -7.51 -17.52 -9.22
CA ASP A 152 -6.43 -18.49 -9.42
C ASP A 152 -6.46 -19.68 -8.43
N ALA A 153 -7.44 -19.74 -7.51
CA ALA A 153 -7.59 -20.77 -6.47
C ALA A 153 -6.33 -20.98 -5.57
N LYS A 154 -5.41 -20.02 -5.58
CA LYS A 154 -4.12 -20.08 -4.86
C LYS A 154 -4.17 -19.50 -3.44
N VAL A 155 -5.36 -19.16 -2.93
CA VAL A 155 -5.47 -18.40 -1.68
C VAL A 155 -6.35 -19.10 -0.65
N PRO A 156 -5.83 -19.42 0.55
CA PRO A 156 -6.67 -19.82 1.69
C PRO A 156 -7.58 -18.69 2.19
N TYR A 157 -8.74 -19.05 2.75
CA TYR A 157 -9.79 -18.11 3.24
C TYR A 157 -10.58 -17.34 2.17
N VAL A 158 -10.67 -17.85 0.93
CA VAL A 158 -11.42 -17.24 -0.19
C VAL A 158 -12.77 -16.65 0.21
N GLU A 159 -13.62 -17.44 0.88
CA GLU A 159 -14.99 -17.01 1.23
C GLU A 159 -15.02 -15.83 2.21
N LYS A 160 -14.05 -15.74 3.13
CA LYS A 160 -13.93 -14.58 4.05
C LYS A 160 -13.45 -13.33 3.30
N ILE A 161 -12.54 -13.48 2.35
CA ILE A 161 -12.03 -12.37 1.54
C ILE A 161 -13.12 -11.85 0.60
N LYS A 162 -13.86 -12.75 -0.07
CA LYS A 162 -15.04 -12.38 -0.89
C LYS A 162 -16.08 -11.61 -0.09
N LYS A 163 -16.39 -12.06 1.13
CA LYS A 163 -17.33 -11.36 2.01
C LYS A 163 -16.87 -9.93 2.33
N LEU A 164 -15.58 -9.74 2.65
CA LEU A 164 -15.01 -8.40 2.88
C LEU A 164 -15.10 -7.49 1.65
N LEU A 165 -14.95 -8.05 0.44
CA LEU A 165 -15.07 -7.32 -0.82
C LEU A 165 -16.53 -6.98 -1.17
N ASN A 166 -17.47 -7.88 -0.89
CA ASN A 166 -18.89 -7.67 -1.19
C ASN A 166 -19.58 -6.73 -0.18
N GLU A 167 -19.06 -6.65 1.05
CA GLU A 167 -19.49 -5.67 2.06
C GLU A 167 -18.94 -4.26 1.80
N SER A 168 -18.04 -4.10 0.82
CA SER A 168 -17.62 -2.80 0.31
C SER A 168 -18.47 -2.42 -0.89
N ASP A 169 -19.19 -1.30 -0.83
CA ASP A 169 -20.05 -0.85 -1.91
C ASP A 169 -19.30 -0.84 -3.26
N ALA A 170 -19.82 -1.61 -4.21
CA ALA A 170 -19.26 -1.83 -5.55
C ALA A 170 -19.24 -0.58 -6.46
N LEU A 171 -19.53 0.61 -5.93
CA LEU A 171 -19.76 1.84 -6.68
C LEU A 171 -18.49 2.56 -7.15
N ASP A 172 -17.32 2.26 -6.58
CA ASP A 172 -16.06 2.89 -6.97
C ASP A 172 -15.43 2.26 -8.25
N PHE A 173 -15.93 1.11 -8.71
CA PHE A 173 -15.36 0.35 -9.83
C PHE A 173 -15.76 0.91 -11.21
N GLU A 174 -16.97 1.45 -11.36
CA GLU A 174 -17.47 1.94 -12.66
C GLU A 174 -16.71 3.17 -13.19
N LYS A 175 -15.99 3.90 -12.33
CA LYS A 175 -15.16 5.05 -12.74
C LYS A 175 -13.80 4.66 -13.32
N PHE A 176 -13.44 3.37 -13.33
CA PHE A 176 -12.12 2.86 -13.73
C PHE A 176 -12.17 1.85 -14.89
N GLY A 177 -13.22 1.86 -15.72
CA GLY A 177 -13.31 1.06 -16.96
C GLY A 177 -12.14 1.23 -17.96
N ASP A 178 -11.21 2.16 -17.71
CA ASP A 178 -9.95 2.32 -18.44
C ASP A 178 -8.73 1.60 -17.83
N HIS A 179 -8.85 0.97 -16.65
CA HIS A 179 -7.76 0.22 -16.01
C HIS A 179 -7.43 -1.07 -16.77
N GLU A 180 -8.44 -1.77 -17.28
CA GLU A 180 -8.26 -2.97 -18.09
C GLU A 180 -7.50 -2.64 -19.39
N LYS A 181 -7.72 -1.45 -19.97
CA LYS A 181 -6.95 -0.96 -21.12
C LYS A 181 -5.50 -0.64 -20.76
N LEU A 182 -5.25 -0.02 -19.59
CA LEU A 182 -3.89 0.32 -19.12
C LEU A 182 -3.05 -0.92 -18.79
N VAL A 183 -3.63 -1.90 -18.10
CA VAL A 183 -2.96 -3.18 -17.78
C VAL A 183 -2.74 -4.04 -19.03
N ASN A 184 -3.71 -4.05 -19.97
CA ASN A 184 -3.55 -4.78 -21.23
C ASN A 184 -2.57 -4.09 -22.20
N GLN A 185 -2.50 -2.76 -22.22
CA GLN A 185 -1.44 -2.03 -22.94
C GLN A 185 -0.05 -2.37 -22.40
N TYR A 186 0.09 -2.50 -21.08
CA TYR A 186 1.34 -2.89 -20.44
C TYR A 186 1.76 -4.33 -20.81
N ARG A 187 0.84 -5.31 -20.72
CA ARG A 187 1.11 -6.69 -21.16
C ARG A 187 1.50 -6.78 -22.63
N LYS A 188 0.89 -5.96 -23.50
CA LYS A 188 1.30 -5.89 -24.91
C LYS A 188 2.68 -5.25 -25.10
N SER A 189 3.05 -4.26 -24.30
CA SER A 189 4.38 -3.63 -24.35
C SER A 189 5.52 -4.51 -23.82
N GLN A 190 5.21 -5.54 -23.01
CA GLN A 190 6.21 -6.50 -22.52
C GLN A 190 6.38 -7.74 -23.42
N ASN A 191 5.46 -7.98 -24.35
CA ASN A 191 5.52 -9.09 -25.31
C ASN A 191 5.96 -8.64 -26.71
N LEU A 192 6.55 -7.45 -26.83
CA LEU A 192 7.21 -6.98 -28.05
C LEU A 192 8.72 -7.08 -27.87
N ASN A 193 9.21 -8.30 -28.04
CA ASN A 193 10.52 -8.64 -28.59
C ASN A 193 10.35 -9.91 -29.42
#